data_AF-A0A8T1TXU8-F1
#
_entry.id   AF-A0A8T1TXU8-F1
#
_cell.length_a   1.000
_cell.length_b   1.000
_cell.length_c   1.000
_cell.angle_alpha   90.00
_cell.angle_beta   90.00
_cell.angle_gamma   90.00
#
_symmetry.space_group_name_H-M   'P 1'
#
loop_
_entity.id
_entity.type
_entity.pdbx_description
1 polymer ?
#
loop_
_entity_poly.entity_id
_entity_poly.type
_entity_poly.pdbx_seq_one_letter_code
_entity_poly.pdbx_strand_id
1 'polypeptide(L)'
;MNKTVNMTPKNCNKILTENVFPAIRKKWSGRKSKAIQAQQDNAGSHISPFGMDIVAAGEGCGWNIEIINWPPRSLDLKGLNFGVFHSLQSLQLKQASTNIDDSMFAVKRSFDRLTPAKIKNVCYTSNGDANHHFTRR
;
A
#
# COMPACT_ATOMS: atom_id res chain seq x y z
N MET A 1 -8.92 -24.41 1.61
CA MET A 1 -10.16 -23.69 1.97
C MET A 1 -9.80 -22.24 2.24
N ASN A 2 -10.23 -21.32 1.39
CA ASN A 2 -9.99 -19.88 1.61
C ASN A 2 -11.03 -19.38 2.61
N LYS A 3 -10.56 -18.88 3.76
CA LYS A 3 -11.42 -18.32 4.79
C LYS A 3 -11.68 -16.86 4.49
N THR A 4 -12.95 -16.47 4.35
CA THR A 4 -13.34 -15.06 4.27
C THR A 4 -13.05 -14.40 5.61
N VAL A 5 -12.29 -13.31 5.58
CA VAL A 5 -11.98 -12.49 6.77
C VAL A 5 -12.45 -11.08 6.49
N ASN A 6 -13.35 -10.58 7.35
CA ASN A 6 -13.78 -9.19 7.28
C ASN A 6 -12.63 -8.26 7.67
N MET A 7 -12.44 -7.20 6.90
CA MET A 7 -11.39 -6.23 7.17
C MET A 7 -11.87 -5.23 8.23
N THR A 8 -11.55 -5.53 9.49
CA THR A 8 -11.79 -4.63 10.63
C THR A 8 -10.51 -3.87 10.98
N PRO A 9 -10.57 -2.74 11.70
CA PRO A 9 -9.37 -2.07 12.19
C PRO A 9 -8.43 -3.01 12.95
N LYS A 10 -8.94 -3.93 13.77
CA LYS A 10 -8.10 -4.91 14.47
C LYS A 10 -7.34 -5.83 13.50
N ASN A 11 -8.01 -6.31 12.44
CA ASN A 11 -7.39 -7.18 11.46
C ASN A 11 -6.38 -6.41 10.58
N CYS A 12 -6.70 -5.18 10.18
CA CYS A 12 -5.76 -4.28 9.50
C CYS A 12 -4.48 -4.07 10.31
N ASN A 13 -4.62 -3.81 11.62
CA ASN A 13 -3.50 -3.56 12.52
C ASN A 13 -2.59 -4.78 12.60
N LYS A 14 -3.18 -5.96 12.79
CA LYS A 14 -2.47 -7.23 12.78
C LYS A 14 -1.72 -7.48 11.47
N ILE A 15 -2.35 -7.20 10.33
CA ILE A 15 -1.69 -7.35 9.02
C ILE A 15 -0.49 -6.40 8.89
N LEU A 16 -0.63 -5.16 9.32
CA LEU A 16 0.45 -4.17 9.25
C LEU A 16 1.65 -4.59 10.11
N THR A 17 1.39 -4.93 11.38
CA THR A 17 2.42 -5.21 12.38
C THR A 17 3.10 -6.57 12.17
N GLU A 18 2.35 -7.60 11.79
CA GLU A 18 2.89 -8.97 11.65
C GLU A 18 3.41 -9.29 10.25
N ASN A 19 2.92 -8.61 9.21
CA ASN A 19 3.29 -8.92 7.82
C ASN A 19 3.96 -7.75 7.10
N VAL A 20 3.32 -6.57 7.07
CA VAL A 20 3.78 -5.46 6.23
C VAL A 20 5.08 -4.85 6.75
N PHE A 21 5.16 -4.47 8.02
CA PHE A 21 6.38 -3.87 8.58
C PHE A 21 7.57 -4.83 8.52
N PRO A 22 7.45 -6.12 8.88
CA PRO A 22 8.54 -7.08 8.69
C PRO A 22 8.98 -7.20 7.22
N ALA A 23 8.03 -7.21 6.28
CA ALA A 23 8.34 -7.28 4.85
C ALA A 23 9.08 -6.03 4.36
N ILE A 24 8.68 -4.83 4.82
CA ILE A 24 9.39 -3.57 4.53
C ILE A 24 10.82 -3.69 5.04
N ARG A 25 11.03 -4.05 6.31
CA ARG A 25 12.38 -4.19 6.88
C ARG A 25 13.27 -5.15 6.10
N LYS A 26 12.70 -6.25 5.59
CA LYS A 26 13.44 -7.25 4.81
C LYS A 26 13.77 -6.80 3.39
N LYS A 27 12.89 -6.02 2.76
CA LYS A 27 12.98 -5.69 1.32
C LYS A 27 13.43 -4.26 1.03
N TRP A 28 13.37 -3.36 2.01
CA TRP A 28 13.71 -1.96 1.82
C TRP A 28 15.20 -1.77 1.62
N SER A 29 15.60 -1.33 0.43
CA SER A 29 17.01 -1.06 0.08
C SER A 29 17.51 0.32 0.51
N GLY A 30 16.63 1.17 1.04
CA GLY A 30 16.98 2.50 1.55
C GLY A 30 17.64 2.47 2.93
N ARG A 31 18.15 3.63 3.36
CA ARG A 31 18.78 3.77 4.69
C ARG A 31 17.74 3.62 5.80
N LYS A 32 18.00 2.71 6.73
CA LYS A 32 17.22 2.49 7.95
C LYS A 32 17.06 3.73 8.84
N SER A 33 17.99 4.68 8.75
CA SER A 33 17.96 5.93 9.52
C SER A 33 16.93 6.95 9.03
N LYS A 34 16.26 6.72 7.90
CA LYS A 34 15.21 7.60 7.40
C LYS A 34 13.84 7.04 7.78
N ALA A 35 12.94 7.93 8.19
CA ALA A 35 11.54 7.59 8.39
C ALA A 35 10.92 7.08 7.07
N ILE A 36 10.19 5.97 7.15
CA ILE A 36 9.42 5.40 6.05
C ILE A 36 7.96 5.74 6.30
N GLN A 37 7.37 6.48 5.37
CA GLN A 37 5.96 6.86 5.45
C GLN A 37 5.12 5.84 4.67
N ALA A 38 4.32 5.06 5.39
CA ALA A 38 3.35 4.12 4.84
C ALA A 38 1.99 4.81 4.74
N GLN A 39 1.61 5.21 3.53
CA GLN A 39 0.37 5.95 3.28
C GLN A 39 -0.83 5.00 3.18
N GLN A 40 -1.95 5.38 3.78
CA GLN A 40 -3.27 4.75 3.58
C GLN A 40 -4.34 5.81 3.26
N ASP A 41 -5.41 5.41 2.59
CA ASP A 41 -6.57 6.27 2.34
C ASP A 41 -7.40 6.50 3.62
N ASN A 42 -8.53 7.18 3.51
CA ASN A 42 -9.43 7.48 4.63
C ASN A 42 -10.79 6.79 4.50
N ALA A 43 -10.79 5.49 4.18
CA ALA A 43 -11.94 4.60 4.32
C ALA A 43 -12.32 4.32 5.79
N GLY A 44 -13.57 3.90 6.03
CA GLY A 44 -14.13 3.78 7.40
C GLY A 44 -13.48 2.74 8.33
N SER A 45 -12.56 1.90 7.84
CA SER A 45 -11.90 0.83 8.60
C SER A 45 -10.44 1.12 9.00
N HIS A 46 -9.94 2.35 8.83
CA HIS A 46 -8.51 2.62 8.99
C HIS A 46 -8.00 2.64 10.43
N ILE A 47 -6.70 2.36 10.48
CA ILE A 47 -5.87 2.34 11.66
C ILE A 47 -5.53 3.77 12.06
N SER A 48 -5.62 4.05 13.36
CA SER A 48 -5.07 5.30 13.91
C SER A 48 -3.55 5.27 13.75
N PRO A 49 -2.93 6.29 13.13
CA PRO A 49 -1.47 6.36 13.01
C PRO A 49 -0.79 6.49 14.39
N PHE A 50 -1.56 6.86 15.42
CA PHE A 50 -1.11 7.00 16.80
C PHE A 50 -1.46 5.78 17.67
N GLY A 51 -1.91 4.67 17.09
CA GLY A 51 -2.12 3.43 17.83
C GLY A 51 -0.80 2.96 18.46
N MET A 52 -0.78 2.76 19.77
CA MET A 52 0.46 2.40 20.49
C MET A 52 1.13 1.14 19.94
N ASP A 53 0.33 0.15 19.52
CA ASP A 53 0.80 -1.08 18.91
C ASP A 53 1.44 -0.85 17.53
N ILE A 54 0.85 0.04 16.72
CA ILE A 54 1.39 0.45 15.41
C ILE A 54 2.68 1.23 15.56
N VAL A 55 2.71 2.21 16.46
CA VAL A 55 3.91 3.03 16.72
C VAL A 55 5.04 2.14 17.21
N ALA A 56 4.80 1.32 18.24
CA ALA A 56 5.81 0.40 18.77
C ALA A 56 6.29 -0.60 17.70
N ALA A 57 5.36 -1.14 16.89
CA ALA A 57 5.72 -2.04 15.81
C ALA A 57 6.52 -1.33 14.70
N GLY A 58 6.28 -0.05 14.42
CA GLY A 58 7.01 0.74 13.43
C GLY A 58 8.43 1.08 13.86
N GLU A 59 8.59 1.49 15.13
CA GLU A 59 9.86 1.87 15.76
C GLU A 59 10.77 0.68 16.09
N GLY A 60 10.23 -0.53 16.04
CA GLY A 60 10.92 -1.77 16.36
C GLY A 60 12.23 -1.96 15.58
N CYS A 61 13.21 -2.55 16.27
CA CYS A 61 14.51 -2.91 15.71
C CYS A 61 15.26 -1.71 15.10
N GLY A 62 15.06 -0.48 15.57
CA GLY A 62 15.74 0.74 15.10
C GLY A 62 15.26 1.23 13.73
N TRP A 63 14.09 0.80 13.28
CA TRP A 63 13.40 1.38 12.14
C TRP A 63 12.54 2.55 12.61
N ASN A 64 12.12 3.41 11.69
CA ASN A 64 11.01 4.33 11.92
C ASN A 64 10.04 4.19 10.75
N ILE A 65 8.92 3.50 10.96
CA ILE A 65 7.86 3.30 9.97
C ILE A 65 6.59 3.95 10.51
N GLU A 66 6.12 4.99 9.83
CA GLU A 66 4.99 5.81 10.26
C GLU A 66 3.82 5.60 9.29
N ILE A 67 2.63 5.34 9.84
CA ILE A 67 1.41 5.32 9.04
C ILE A 67 0.94 6.76 8.84
N ILE A 68 0.58 7.12 7.61
CA ILE A 68 0.00 8.44 7.30
C ILE A 68 -1.38 8.23 6.68
N ASN A 69 -2.39 8.86 7.30
CA ASN A 69 -3.74 8.88 6.77
C ASN A 69 -3.88 10.06 5.82
N TRP A 70 -4.25 9.78 4.58
CA TRP A 70 -4.50 10.83 3.61
C TRP A 70 -5.85 11.49 3.89
N PRO A 71 -6.03 12.80 3.64
CA PRO A 71 -7.30 13.49 3.94
C PRO A 71 -8.52 12.84 3.25
N PRO A 72 -9.73 12.95 3.81
CA PRO A 72 -10.94 12.53 3.11
C PRO A 72 -11.10 13.29 1.79
N ARG A 73 -11.37 12.55 0.69
CA ARG A 73 -11.55 13.07 -0.69
C ARG A 73 -10.31 13.69 -1.35
N SER A 74 -9.12 13.54 -0.79
CA SER A 74 -7.91 13.94 -1.53
C SER A 74 -7.66 12.96 -2.66
N LEU A 75 -7.62 13.52 -3.87
CA LEU A 75 -7.47 12.83 -5.15
C LEU A 75 -6.07 12.24 -5.35
N ASP A 76 -5.14 12.42 -4.39
CA ASP A 76 -3.70 12.22 -4.59
C ASP A 76 -3.20 10.81 -4.25
N LEU A 77 -4.03 9.91 -3.70
CA LEU A 77 -3.75 8.46 -3.71
C LEU A 77 -4.02 7.81 -5.08
N LYS A 78 -4.17 8.65 -6.12
CA LYS A 78 -4.37 8.27 -7.50
C LYS A 78 -3.32 7.30 -8.03
N GLY A 79 -2.04 7.46 -7.67
CA GLY A 79 -0.99 6.58 -8.16
C GLY A 79 -1.21 5.12 -7.79
N LEU A 80 -1.57 4.87 -6.52
CA LEU A 80 -1.87 3.52 -6.06
C LEU A 80 -3.21 3.04 -6.64
N ASN A 81 -4.29 3.83 -6.49
CA ASN A 81 -5.66 3.44 -6.85
C ASN A 81 -5.93 3.43 -8.36
N PHE A 82 -5.60 4.51 -9.07
CA PHE A 82 -5.81 4.65 -10.51
C PHE A 82 -4.68 4.06 -11.35
N GLY A 83 -3.52 3.86 -10.75
CA GLY A 83 -2.34 3.45 -11.48
C GLY A 83 -2.01 1.98 -11.31
N VAL A 84 -1.54 1.62 -10.11
CA VAL A 84 -1.08 0.26 -9.81
C VAL A 84 -2.25 -0.71 -9.80
N PHE A 85 -3.34 -0.39 -9.10
CA PHE A 85 -4.52 -1.25 -9.04
C PHE A 85 -5.22 -1.40 -10.39
N HIS A 86 -5.37 -0.33 -11.18
CA HIS A 86 -5.92 -0.45 -12.54
C HIS A 86 -5.02 -1.27 -13.45
N SER A 87 -3.69 -1.12 -13.36
CA SER A 87 -2.75 -1.94 -14.14
C SER A 87 -2.85 -3.43 -13.76
N LEU A 88 -2.96 -3.73 -12.46
CA LEU A 88 -3.19 -5.08 -11.95
C LEU A 88 -4.51 -5.64 -12.45
N GLN A 89 -5.60 -4.89 -12.31
CA GLN A 89 -6.93 -5.32 -12.72
C GLN A 89 -7.02 -5.54 -14.23
N SER A 90 -6.42 -4.66 -15.04
CA SER A 90 -6.34 -4.83 -16.49
C SER A 90 -5.59 -6.11 -16.89
N LEU A 91 -4.55 -6.49 -16.15
CA LEU A 91 -3.80 -7.73 -16.37
C LEU A 91 -4.53 -8.96 -15.83
N GLN A 92 -5.26 -8.82 -14.73
CA GLN A 92 -6.09 -9.88 -14.17
C GLN A 92 -7.27 -10.22 -15.09
N LEU A 93 -7.98 -9.23 -15.62
CA LEU A 93 -9.13 -9.43 -16.53
C LEU A 93 -8.77 -10.13 -17.84
N LYS A 94 -7.48 -10.17 -18.21
CA LYS A 94 -6.99 -10.94 -19.37
C LYS A 94 -6.84 -12.44 -19.07
N GLN A 95 -7.09 -12.88 -17.84
CA GLN A 95 -7.03 -14.26 -17.41
C GLN A 95 -8.43 -14.69 -16.97
N ALA A 96 -8.94 -15.79 -17.53
CA ALA A 96 -10.18 -16.37 -17.05
C ALA A 96 -9.96 -16.94 -15.64
N SER A 97 -10.74 -16.47 -14.67
CA SER A 97 -10.72 -16.98 -13.30
C SER A 97 -12.12 -17.44 -12.92
N THR A 98 -12.26 -18.72 -12.56
CA THR A 98 -13.56 -19.33 -12.22
C THR A 98 -13.75 -19.49 -10.72
N ASN A 99 -12.66 -19.41 -9.97
CA ASN A 99 -12.66 -19.55 -8.52
C ASN A 99 -11.66 -18.56 -7.86
N ILE A 100 -11.59 -18.60 -6.53
CA ILE A 100 -10.73 -17.70 -5.75
C ILE A 100 -9.24 -18.02 -5.98
N ASP A 101 -8.87 -19.30 -6.11
CA ASP A 101 -7.47 -19.70 -6.31
C ASP A 101 -6.96 -19.24 -7.69
N ASP A 102 -7.77 -19.37 -8.74
CA ASP A 102 -7.49 -18.81 -10.06
C ASP A 102 -7.30 -17.29 -9.98
N SER A 103 -8.16 -16.61 -9.20
CA SER A 103 -8.09 -15.15 -9.02
C SER A 103 -6.79 -14.74 -8.32
N MET A 104 -6.41 -15.45 -7.25
CA MET A 104 -5.15 -15.22 -6.53
C MET A 104 -3.95 -15.45 -7.44
N PHE A 105 -3.98 -16.51 -8.25
CA PHE A 105 -2.94 -16.79 -9.24
C PHE A 105 -2.85 -15.68 -10.29
N ALA A 106 -3.99 -15.23 -10.82
CA ALA A 106 -4.06 -14.16 -11.81
C ALA A 106 -3.53 -12.82 -11.26
N VAL A 107 -3.87 -12.47 -10.00
CA VAL A 107 -3.34 -11.28 -9.33
C VAL A 107 -1.83 -11.38 -9.14
N LYS A 108 -1.33 -12.52 -8.63
CA LYS A 108 0.11 -12.72 -8.43
C LYS A 108 0.88 -12.62 -9.74
N ARG A 109 0.42 -13.28 -10.80
CA ARG A 109 1.03 -13.20 -12.13
C ARG A 109 0.99 -11.78 -12.71
N SER A 110 -0.08 -11.03 -12.43
CA SER A 110 -0.20 -9.64 -12.85
C SER A 110 0.80 -8.75 -12.12
N PHE A 111 1.00 -8.96 -10.82
CA PHE A 111 2.01 -8.28 -10.02
C PHE A 111 3.43 -8.58 -10.52
N ASP A 112 3.75 -9.84 -10.80
CA ASP A 112 5.06 -10.24 -11.33
C ASP A 112 5.38 -9.62 -12.70
N ARG A 113 4.35 -9.21 -13.47
CA ARG A 113 4.48 -8.50 -14.76
C ARG A 113 4.69 -6.99 -14.63
N LEU A 114 4.45 -6.43 -13.44
CA LEU A 114 4.71 -5.02 -13.16
C LEU A 114 6.18 -4.85 -12.80
N THR A 115 6.94 -4.19 -13.67
CA THR A 115 8.34 -3.86 -13.38
C THR A 115 8.43 -2.66 -12.45
N PRO A 116 9.52 -2.53 -11.66
CA PRO A 116 9.73 -1.33 -10.84
C PRO A 116 9.63 -0.03 -11.65
N ALA A 117 10.09 -0.03 -12.91
CA ALA A 117 9.95 1.10 -13.82
C ALA A 117 8.49 1.44 -14.15
N LYS A 118 7.62 0.44 -14.36
CA LYS A 118 6.18 0.66 -14.61
C LYS A 118 5.49 1.22 -13.36
N ILE A 119 5.79 0.64 -12.18
CA ILE A 119 5.25 1.13 -10.91
C ILE A 119 5.71 2.56 -10.67
N LYS A 120 7.00 2.85 -10.90
CA LYS A 120 7.57 4.19 -10.82
C LYS A 120 6.80 5.15 -11.72
N ASN A 121 6.76 4.90 -13.02
CA ASN A 121 6.10 5.80 -13.98
C ASN A 121 4.67 6.13 -13.57
N VAL A 122 3.90 5.12 -13.19
CA VAL A 122 2.52 5.26 -12.71
C VAL A 122 2.41 6.16 -11.47
N CYS A 123 3.31 5.99 -10.49
CA CYS A 123 3.36 6.82 -9.29
C CYS A 123 3.82 8.26 -9.56
N TYR A 124 4.72 8.49 -10.53
CA TYR A 124 5.19 9.84 -10.87
C TYR A 124 4.17 10.61 -11.72
N THR A 125 3.50 9.95 -12.67
CA THR A 125 2.48 10.58 -13.51
C THR A 125 1.26 11.03 -12.71
N SER A 126 0.95 10.37 -11.59
CA SER A 126 -0.13 10.78 -10.69
C SER A 126 0.27 11.89 -9.71
N ASN A 127 1.55 11.98 -9.34
CA ASN A 127 2.05 12.95 -8.36
C ASN A 127 2.61 14.23 -9.00
N GLY A 128 2.86 14.23 -10.32
CA GLY A 128 3.34 15.38 -11.07
C GLY A 128 2.37 16.57 -11.08
N ASP A 129 1.06 16.31 -11.02
CA ASP A 129 0.03 17.36 -11.05
C ASP A 129 -0.26 17.97 -9.66
N ALA A 130 0.08 17.27 -8.57
CA ALA A 130 -0.21 17.72 -7.21
C ALA A 130 0.89 18.61 -6.60
N ASN A 131 2.14 18.51 -7.09
CA ASN A 131 3.27 19.25 -6.52
C ASN A 131 3.28 20.75 -6.88
N HIS A 132 2.49 21.20 -7.87
CA HIS A 132 2.42 22.63 -8.23
C HIS A 132 1.62 23.48 -7.23
N HIS A 133 0.85 22.86 -6.33
CA HIS A 133 0.00 23.55 -5.37
C HIS A 133 0.59 23.66 -3.96
N PHE A 134 1.74 23.04 -3.67
CA PHE A 134 2.32 23.01 -2.31
C PHE A 134 3.56 23.90 -2.12
N THR A 135 4.03 24.60 -3.16
CA THR A 135 5.19 25.52 -3.07
C THR A 135 4.81 27.01 -3.02
N ARG A 136 3.58 27.36 -2.65
CA ARG A 136 3.25 28.73 -2.20
C ARG A 136 2.73 28.73 -0.78
N ARG A 137 3.67 28.82 0.17
CA ARG A 137 3.56 29.69 1.34
C ARG A 137 4.88 30.41 1.52
#